data_AF-A0A7J6BP18-F1
#
_entry.id   AF-A0A7J6BP18-F1
#
_cell.length_a   1.000
_cell.length_b   1.000
_cell.length_c   1.000
_cell.angle_alpha   90.00
_cell.angle_beta   90.00
_cell.angle_gamma   90.00
#
_symmetry.space_group_name_H-M   'P 1'
#
loop_
_entity.id
_entity.type
_entity.pdbx_description
1 polymer ?
#
loop_
_entity_poly.entity_id
_entity_poly.type
_entity_poly.pdbx_seq_one_letter_code
_entity_poly.pdbx_strand_id
1 'polypeptide(L)'
;MKRFNLNHSVTYSDVTDDALDDMIKDIVAGNDQLGSEAVRAQLRAGGVRVQRDRVRKSLIRTNPRAAALRAMAQRRPQRRLYSVAGPNSLWHLDGNHKLIRWRIVIHGGIDGYSRLIVFLRASNNNRSSTVMNCFLNAVARYGVPSRVRTDHGGENNDVCVMMNIFRGSERGSAIRGRSTHNQRIERLWGDVAGID
;
A
#
# COMPACT_ATOMS: atom_id res chain seq x y z
N MET A 1 -13.56 -5.64 28.03
CA MET A 1 -12.88 -6.85 27.48
C MET A 1 -12.91 -8.09 28.39
N LYS A 2 -13.20 -8.01 29.70
CA LYS A 2 -13.38 -9.19 30.58
C LYS A 2 -14.69 -10.00 30.36
N ARG A 3 -15.54 -9.57 29.41
CA ARG A 3 -16.90 -10.10 29.22
C ARG A 3 -17.03 -11.20 28.15
N PHE A 4 -15.93 -11.60 27.50
CA PHE A 4 -15.96 -12.49 26.33
C PHE A 4 -15.05 -13.74 26.41
N ASN A 5 -14.42 -14.06 27.55
CA ASN A 5 -13.57 -15.26 27.69
C ASN A 5 -12.51 -15.46 26.56
N LEU A 6 -12.07 -14.37 25.91
CA LEU A 6 -11.00 -14.42 24.91
C LEU A 6 -9.66 -14.45 25.66
N ASN A 7 -9.23 -15.66 26.05
CA ASN A 7 -7.87 -15.89 26.52
C ASN A 7 -6.91 -15.76 25.34
N HIS A 8 -6.33 -14.57 25.16
CA HIS A 8 -5.27 -14.36 24.17
C HIS A 8 -3.87 -14.60 24.76
N SER A 9 -3.71 -15.52 25.71
CA SER A 9 -2.38 -16.01 26.11
C SER A 9 -1.96 -17.18 25.21
N VAL A 10 -1.82 -16.92 23.90
CA VAL A 10 -1.12 -17.89 23.06
C VAL A 10 0.37 -17.62 23.29
N THR A 11 0.94 -18.33 24.24
CA THR A 11 2.35 -18.27 24.61
C THR A 11 3.23 -18.66 23.42
N TYR A 12 4.47 -18.17 23.37
CA TYR A 12 5.45 -18.66 22.41
C TYR A 12 5.79 -20.12 22.73
N SER A 13 6.00 -20.93 21.69
CA SER A 13 6.45 -22.31 21.83
C SER A 13 7.86 -22.33 22.45
N ASP A 14 8.08 -23.24 23.39
CA ASP A 14 9.39 -23.49 23.97
C ASP A 14 10.21 -24.36 23.01
N VAL A 15 10.86 -23.70 22.06
CA VAL A 15 11.67 -24.31 21.00
C VAL A 15 13.09 -23.78 21.16
N THR A 16 14.10 -24.65 21.12
CA THR A 16 15.51 -24.25 21.16
C THR A 16 15.94 -23.60 19.86
N ASP A 17 17.05 -22.86 19.87
CA ASP A 17 17.56 -22.24 18.63
C ASP A 17 17.99 -23.29 17.59
N ASP A 18 18.54 -24.43 18.02
CA ASP A 18 18.95 -25.52 17.12
C ASP A 18 17.75 -26.21 16.47
N ALA A 19 16.72 -26.54 17.26
CA ALA A 19 15.48 -27.12 16.73
C ALA A 19 14.76 -26.16 15.77
N LEU A 20 14.82 -24.85 16.06
CA LEU A 20 14.31 -23.83 15.17
C LEU A 20 15.10 -23.76 13.86
N ASP A 21 16.42 -23.87 13.93
CA ASP A 21 17.29 -23.87 12.76
C ASP A 21 17.00 -25.06 11.84
N ASP A 22 16.78 -26.26 12.39
CA ASP A 22 16.43 -27.44 11.60
C ASP A 22 15.04 -27.32 10.95
N MET A 23 14.02 -26.90 11.70
CA MET A 23 12.69 -26.62 11.13
C MET A 23 12.75 -25.57 10.01
N ILE A 24 13.60 -24.56 10.14
CA ILE A 24 13.75 -23.51 9.13
C ILE A 24 14.51 -24.02 7.90
N LYS A 25 15.52 -24.89 8.05
CA LYS A 25 16.18 -25.55 6.92
C LYS A 25 15.15 -26.34 6.10
N ASP A 26 14.26 -27.08 6.75
CA ASP A 26 13.21 -27.87 6.09
C ASP A 26 12.20 -26.97 5.38
N ILE A 27 11.76 -25.88 6.02
CA ILE A 27 10.82 -24.91 5.43
C ILE A 27 11.41 -24.21 4.20
N VAL A 28 12.70 -23.89 4.26
CA VAL A 28 13.39 -23.13 3.20
C VAL A 28 13.94 -24.07 2.12
N ALA A 29 13.94 -25.39 2.34
CA ALA A 29 14.37 -26.38 1.36
C ALA A 29 13.55 -26.23 0.06
N GLY A 30 14.19 -25.66 -0.97
CA GLY A 30 13.59 -25.40 -2.28
C GLY A 30 13.13 -23.96 -2.53
N ASN A 31 13.18 -23.05 -1.53
CA ASN A 31 12.89 -21.62 -1.75
C ASN A 31 13.66 -20.68 -0.79
N ASP A 32 14.91 -20.39 -1.14
CA ASP A 32 15.77 -19.42 -0.47
C ASP A 32 15.26 -17.96 -0.50
N GLN A 33 14.16 -17.66 -1.19
CA GLN A 33 13.57 -16.32 -1.20
C GLN A 33 12.60 -16.09 -0.03
N LEU A 34 12.22 -17.14 0.72
CA LEU A 34 11.32 -17.00 1.86
C LEU A 34 11.91 -16.07 2.93
N GLY A 35 11.15 -15.02 3.24
CA GLY A 35 11.48 -14.06 4.29
C GLY A 35 10.96 -14.48 5.67
N SER A 36 11.45 -13.81 6.72
CA SER A 36 11.10 -14.12 8.12
C SER A 36 9.60 -14.22 8.43
N GLU A 37 8.74 -13.45 7.75
CA GLU A 37 7.29 -13.53 7.98
C GLU A 37 6.62 -14.72 7.29
N ALA A 38 7.08 -15.09 6.09
CA ALA A 38 6.57 -16.27 5.40
C ALA A 38 6.93 -17.55 6.17
N VAL A 39 8.19 -17.63 6.62
CA VAL A 39 8.67 -18.72 7.49
C VAL A 39 7.90 -18.76 8.80
N ARG A 40 7.70 -17.60 9.45
CA ARG A 40 6.92 -17.52 10.70
C ARG A 40 5.46 -17.92 10.51
N ALA A 41 4.85 -17.59 9.37
CA ALA A 41 3.49 -18.00 9.04
C ALA A 41 3.38 -19.52 8.86
N GLN A 42 4.35 -20.15 8.19
CA GLN A 42 4.39 -21.61 8.05
C GLN A 42 4.63 -22.33 9.38
N LEU A 43 5.59 -21.86 10.19
CA LEU A 43 5.79 -22.37 11.55
C LEU A 43 4.50 -22.29 12.36
N ARG A 44 3.78 -21.17 12.27
CA ARG A 44 2.50 -20.98 12.95
C ARG A 44 1.41 -21.93 12.43
N ALA A 45 1.37 -22.21 11.13
CA ALA A 45 0.47 -23.20 10.55
C ALA A 45 0.78 -24.63 11.04
N GLY A 46 2.05 -24.92 11.31
CA GLY A 46 2.52 -26.15 11.96
C GLY A 46 2.41 -26.15 13.50
N GLY A 47 1.73 -25.17 14.11
CA GLY A 47 1.54 -25.09 15.56
C GLY A 47 2.70 -24.51 16.36
N VAL A 48 3.78 -24.08 15.70
CA VAL A 48 4.98 -23.52 16.32
C VAL A 48 4.94 -21.99 16.28
N ARG A 49 4.75 -21.37 17.44
CA ARG A 49 4.70 -19.91 17.56
C ARG A 49 6.02 -19.38 18.12
N VAL A 50 6.81 -18.69 17.29
CA VAL A 50 8.13 -18.16 17.68
C VAL A 50 8.21 -16.65 17.42
N GLN A 51 9.03 -15.93 18.19
CA GLN A 51 9.30 -14.52 18.01
C GLN A 51 9.92 -14.26 16.62
N ARG A 52 9.54 -13.13 16.00
CA ARG A 52 10.10 -12.74 14.69
C ARG A 52 11.62 -12.61 14.72
N ASP A 53 12.17 -12.06 15.80
CA ASP A 53 13.61 -11.87 15.97
C ASP A 53 14.37 -13.21 15.95
N ARG A 54 13.84 -14.24 16.63
CA ARG A 54 14.43 -15.58 16.63
C ARG A 54 14.41 -16.22 15.25
N VAL A 55 13.28 -16.14 14.53
CA VAL A 55 13.19 -16.62 13.13
C VAL A 55 14.17 -15.88 12.22
N ARG A 56 14.35 -14.56 12.41
CA ARG A 56 15.31 -13.78 11.63
C ARG A 56 16.76 -14.19 11.92
N LYS A 57 17.12 -14.37 13.20
CA LYS A 57 18.45 -14.86 13.60
C LYS A 57 18.73 -16.25 13.05
N SER A 58 17.76 -17.16 13.18
CA SER A 58 17.83 -18.50 12.61
C SER A 58 18.06 -18.48 11.09
N LEU A 59 17.28 -17.69 10.33
CA LEU A 59 17.48 -17.54 8.88
C LEU A 59 18.86 -17.00 8.48
N ILE A 60 19.52 -16.22 9.35
CA ILE A 60 20.89 -15.76 9.14
C ILE A 60 21.87 -16.89 9.44
N ARG A 61 21.66 -17.65 10.51
CA ARG A 61 22.52 -18.80 10.89
C ARG A 61 22.47 -19.93 9.87
N THR A 62 21.27 -20.29 9.41
CA THR A 62 21.04 -21.44 8.51
C THR A 62 21.47 -21.17 7.08
N ASN A 63 21.25 -19.96 6.57
CA ASN A 63 21.67 -19.57 5.22
C ASN A 63 22.07 -18.08 5.14
N PRO A 64 23.30 -17.74 5.58
CA PRO A 64 23.80 -16.37 5.58
C PRO A 64 23.81 -15.74 4.18
N ARG A 65 24.10 -16.56 3.15
CA ARG A 65 24.14 -16.12 1.74
C ARG A 65 22.76 -15.71 1.25
N ALA A 66 21.74 -16.53 1.46
CA ALA A 66 20.37 -16.18 1.10
C ALA A 66 19.87 -14.98 1.93
N ALA A 67 20.24 -14.89 3.21
CA ALA A 67 19.92 -13.73 4.04
C ALA A 67 20.54 -12.43 3.49
N ALA A 68 21.80 -12.47 3.06
CA ALA A 68 22.48 -11.34 2.42
C ALA A 68 21.83 -10.98 1.08
N LEU A 69 21.53 -11.97 0.22
CA LEU A 69 20.85 -11.75 -1.05
C LEU A 69 19.47 -11.12 -0.86
N ARG A 70 18.68 -11.56 0.12
CA ARG A 70 17.38 -10.95 0.48
C ARG A 70 17.56 -9.50 0.96
N ALA A 71 18.59 -9.22 1.76
CA ALA A 71 18.88 -7.86 2.23
C ALA A 71 19.31 -6.93 1.08
N MET A 72 20.07 -7.43 0.11
CA MET A 72 20.47 -6.67 -1.09
C MET A 72 19.31 -6.51 -2.09
N ALA A 73 18.46 -7.52 -2.24
CA ALA A 73 17.26 -7.48 -3.08
C ALA A 73 16.18 -6.56 -2.52
N GLN A 74 16.13 -6.39 -1.19
CA GLN A 74 15.42 -5.31 -0.52
C GLN A 74 16.12 -3.98 -0.81
N ARG A 75 16.03 -3.53 -2.06
CA ARG A 75 16.34 -2.15 -2.45
C ARG A 75 15.50 -1.23 -1.58
N ARG A 76 16.08 -0.67 -0.52
CA ARG A 76 15.46 0.44 0.21
C ARG A 76 15.13 1.49 -0.84
N PRO A 77 13.86 1.86 -1.02
CA PRO A 77 13.51 2.90 -1.99
C PRO A 77 14.33 4.13 -1.64
N GLN A 78 15.20 4.55 -2.55
CA GLN A 78 15.86 5.84 -2.43
C GLN A 78 14.74 6.87 -2.27
N ARG A 79 14.72 7.62 -1.16
CA ARG A 79 13.68 8.63 -0.88
C ARG A 79 13.70 9.63 -2.03
N ARG A 80 12.83 9.45 -3.01
CA ARG A 80 12.72 10.37 -4.16
C ARG A 80 12.15 11.68 -3.63
N LEU A 81 12.87 12.78 -3.82
CA LEU A 81 12.36 14.11 -3.52
C LEU A 81 11.21 14.38 -4.50
N TYR A 82 9.97 14.26 -4.01
CA TYR A 82 8.81 14.58 -4.82
C TYR A 82 8.67 16.10 -4.92
N SER A 83 8.68 16.63 -6.15
CA SER A 83 8.47 18.05 -6.45
C SER A 83 7.56 18.24 -7.66
N VAL A 84 6.75 19.30 -7.64
CA VAL A 84 5.91 19.78 -8.75
C VAL A 84 5.92 21.31 -8.74
N ALA A 85 5.57 21.94 -9.85
CA ALA A 85 5.77 23.38 -10.07
C ALA A 85 5.01 24.31 -9.11
N GLY A 86 3.93 23.84 -8.49
CA GLY A 86 3.09 24.65 -7.61
C GLY A 86 1.74 24.00 -7.31
N PRO A 87 0.88 24.67 -6.50
CA PRO A 87 -0.50 24.25 -6.29
C PRO A 87 -1.23 24.05 -7.63
N ASN A 88 -2.15 23.10 -7.70
CA ASN A 88 -2.90 22.74 -8.91
C ASN A 88 -2.04 22.27 -10.09
N SER A 89 -0.72 22.06 -9.93
CA SER A 89 0.12 21.55 -11.01
C SER A 89 -0.13 20.08 -11.31
N LEU A 90 -0.42 19.28 -10.28
CA LEU A 90 -0.72 17.86 -10.38
C LEU A 90 -1.57 17.39 -9.19
N TRP A 91 -2.78 16.91 -9.45
CA TRP A 91 -3.57 16.20 -8.45
C TRP A 91 -3.37 14.68 -8.57
N HIS A 92 -3.28 13.99 -7.44
CA HIS A 92 -3.15 12.54 -7.33
C HIS A 92 -4.49 11.98 -6.89
N LEU A 93 -5.10 11.10 -7.70
CA LEU A 93 -6.40 10.49 -7.42
C LEU A 93 -6.24 8.98 -7.29
N ASP A 94 -7.00 8.38 -6.37
CA ASP A 94 -7.00 6.93 -6.15
C ASP A 94 -8.25 6.47 -5.37
N GLY A 95 -8.53 5.17 -5.42
CA GLY A 95 -9.58 4.50 -4.65
C GLY A 95 -9.00 3.56 -3.59
N ASN A 96 -9.34 3.77 -2.32
CA ASN A 96 -8.93 2.88 -1.23
C ASN A 96 -9.98 1.79 -0.99
N HIS A 97 -9.56 0.54 -1.19
CA HIS A 97 -10.42 -0.65 -1.14
C HIS A 97 -10.27 -1.46 0.16
N LYS A 98 -9.59 -0.94 1.20
CA LYS A 98 -9.41 -1.67 2.46
C LYS A 98 -10.74 -2.09 3.12
N LEU A 99 -11.81 -1.33 2.87
CA LEU A 99 -13.14 -1.60 3.41
C LEU A 99 -14.10 -2.26 2.41
N ILE A 100 -13.59 -2.82 1.30
CA ILE A 100 -14.42 -3.40 0.23
C ILE A 100 -15.30 -4.56 0.73
N ARG A 101 -14.88 -5.28 1.78
CA ARG A 101 -15.68 -6.35 2.42
C ARG A 101 -17.03 -5.85 2.93
N TRP A 102 -17.10 -4.58 3.34
CA TRP A 102 -18.34 -3.92 3.78
C TRP A 102 -18.99 -3.10 2.66
N ARG A 103 -18.57 -3.32 1.41
CA ARG A 103 -18.99 -2.55 0.22
C ARG A 103 -18.66 -1.07 0.33
N ILE A 104 -17.62 -0.68 1.08
CA ILE A 104 -17.18 0.71 1.21
C ILE A 104 -15.89 0.89 0.41
N VAL A 105 -15.90 1.87 -0.49
CA VAL A 105 -14.73 2.36 -1.22
C VAL A 105 -14.53 3.83 -0.87
N ILE A 106 -13.31 4.21 -0.52
CA ILE A 106 -12.97 5.62 -0.24
C ILE A 106 -12.25 6.19 -1.45
N HIS A 107 -12.89 7.14 -2.13
CA HIS A 107 -12.34 7.88 -3.26
C HIS A 107 -11.58 9.10 -2.75
N GLY A 108 -10.34 9.27 -3.16
CA GLY A 108 -9.48 10.34 -2.69
C GLY A 108 -8.84 11.13 -3.82
N GLY A 109 -8.67 12.43 -3.59
CA GLY A 109 -7.88 13.32 -4.41
C GLY A 109 -7.03 14.24 -3.54
N ILE A 110 -5.74 14.39 -3.86
CA ILE A 110 -4.82 15.27 -3.14
C ILE A 110 -3.97 16.10 -4.09
N ASP A 111 -3.79 17.39 -3.78
CA ASP A 111 -2.87 18.25 -4.50
C ASP A 111 -1.41 17.89 -4.21
N GLY A 112 -0.65 17.70 -5.29
CA GLY A 112 0.73 17.24 -5.24
C GLY A 112 1.67 18.24 -4.58
N TYR A 113 1.37 19.53 -4.59
CA TYR A 113 2.22 20.56 -3.99
C TYR A 113 1.84 20.83 -2.54
N SER A 114 0.63 21.35 -2.33
CA SER A 114 0.13 21.87 -1.06
C SER A 114 -0.27 20.81 -0.05
N ARG A 115 -0.41 19.54 -0.47
CA ARG A 115 -1.00 18.44 0.33
C ARG A 115 -2.49 18.63 0.63
N LEU A 116 -3.15 19.62 0.03
CA LEU A 116 -4.58 19.82 0.21
C LEU A 116 -5.34 18.59 -0.30
N ILE A 117 -6.13 17.97 0.57
CA ILE A 117 -7.06 16.90 0.19
C ILE A 117 -8.23 17.58 -0.54
N VAL A 118 -8.23 17.50 -1.88
CA VAL A 118 -9.22 18.18 -2.72
C VAL A 118 -10.58 17.48 -2.65
N PHE A 119 -10.59 16.17 -2.39
CA PHE A 119 -11.78 15.43 -1.95
C PHE A 119 -11.39 14.14 -1.25
N LEU A 120 -12.26 13.68 -0.35
CA LEU A 120 -12.20 12.36 0.29
C LEU A 120 -13.64 11.90 0.54
N ARG A 121 -14.09 10.86 -0.17
CA ARG A 121 -15.50 10.43 -0.13
C ARG A 121 -15.62 8.92 -0.02
N ALA A 122 -16.32 8.47 1.02
CA ALA A 122 -16.77 7.09 1.11
C ALA A 122 -18.01 6.87 0.24
N SER A 123 -18.02 5.78 -0.52
CA SER A 123 -19.09 5.39 -1.43
C SER A 123 -19.33 3.89 -1.34
N ASN A 124 -20.53 3.46 -1.72
CA ASN A 124 -20.89 2.04 -1.76
C ASN A 124 -20.57 1.34 -3.09
N ASN A 125 -19.81 2.02 -3.97
CA ASN A 125 -19.50 1.58 -5.33
C ASN A 125 -18.17 2.20 -5.82
N ASN A 126 -17.62 1.61 -6.89
CA ASN A 126 -16.41 2.07 -7.57
C ASN A 126 -16.70 2.54 -9.01
N ARG A 127 -17.79 3.28 -9.22
CA ARG A 127 -18.19 3.75 -10.56
C ARG A 127 -17.40 4.98 -10.99
N SER A 128 -17.07 5.04 -12.27
CA SER A 128 -16.40 6.19 -12.91
C SER A 128 -17.16 7.51 -12.68
N SER A 129 -18.49 7.48 -12.80
CA SER A 129 -19.34 8.65 -12.54
C SER A 129 -19.29 9.15 -11.09
N THR A 130 -19.09 8.26 -10.11
CA THR A 130 -18.95 8.63 -8.71
C THR A 130 -17.66 9.42 -8.48
N VAL A 131 -16.54 8.94 -9.05
CA VAL A 131 -15.24 9.64 -8.98
C VAL A 131 -15.31 10.96 -9.74
N MET A 132 -15.94 10.97 -10.92
CA MET A 132 -16.15 12.18 -11.71
C MET A 132 -16.91 13.25 -10.92
N ASN A 133 -18.00 12.89 -10.24
CA ASN A 133 -18.75 13.83 -9.41
C ASN A 133 -17.90 14.40 -8.26
N CYS A 134 -17.06 13.58 -7.62
CA CYS A 134 -16.11 14.07 -6.61
C CYS A 134 -15.13 15.07 -7.22
N PHE A 135 -14.60 14.74 -8.39
CA PHE A 135 -13.65 15.57 -9.12
C PHE A 135 -14.26 16.91 -9.54
N LEU A 136 -15.46 16.93 -10.13
CA LEU A 136 -16.15 18.15 -10.53
C LEU A 136 -16.46 19.07 -9.35
N ASN A 137 -16.90 18.51 -8.20
CA ASN A 137 -17.11 19.29 -6.99
C ASN A 137 -15.80 19.92 -6.47
N ALA A 138 -14.70 19.18 -6.53
CA ALA A 138 -13.39 19.71 -6.15
C ALA A 138 -12.89 20.79 -7.12
N VAL A 139 -13.08 20.59 -8.42
CA VAL A 139 -12.77 21.56 -9.47
C VAL A 139 -13.56 22.86 -9.29
N ALA A 140 -14.85 22.77 -8.95
CA ALA A 140 -15.67 23.95 -8.70
C ALA A 140 -15.14 24.80 -7.52
N ARG A 141 -14.50 24.16 -6.53
CA ARG A 141 -13.98 24.83 -5.34
C ARG A 141 -12.53 25.31 -5.48
N TYR A 142 -11.69 24.54 -6.15
CA TYR A 142 -10.23 24.75 -6.17
C TYR A 142 -9.68 25.06 -7.55
N GLY A 143 -10.54 25.11 -8.58
CA GLY A 143 -10.16 25.24 -9.97
C GLY A 143 -9.71 23.93 -10.61
N VAL A 144 -9.62 23.91 -11.93
CA VAL A 144 -9.18 22.74 -12.69
C VAL A 144 -7.65 22.59 -12.54
N PRO A 145 -7.11 21.42 -12.12
CA PRO A 145 -5.67 21.22 -12.10
C PRO A 145 -5.07 21.30 -13.51
N SER A 146 -3.77 21.53 -13.62
CA SER A 146 -3.05 21.42 -14.89
C SER A 146 -3.01 19.98 -15.38
N ARG A 147 -2.86 19.02 -14.46
CA ARG A 147 -2.75 17.58 -14.73
C ARG A 147 -3.35 16.77 -13.59
N VAL A 148 -3.81 15.57 -13.90
CA VAL A 148 -4.15 14.55 -12.90
C VAL A 148 -3.23 13.35 -13.07
N ARG A 149 -2.92 12.67 -11.97
CA ARG A 149 -2.29 11.35 -11.97
C ARG A 149 -3.21 10.37 -11.28
N THR A 150 -3.43 9.24 -11.94
CA THR A 150 -4.25 8.14 -11.44
C THR A 150 -3.53 6.83 -11.71
N ASP A 151 -4.03 5.75 -11.13
CA ASP A 151 -3.69 4.41 -11.57
C ASP A 151 -4.42 4.06 -12.89
N HIS A 152 -4.42 2.78 -13.26
CA HIS A 152 -5.16 2.28 -14.42
C HIS A 152 -6.59 1.82 -14.07
N GLY A 153 -7.11 2.17 -12.89
CA GLY A 153 -8.45 1.84 -12.45
C GLY A 153 -9.53 2.39 -13.37
N GLY A 154 -10.57 1.57 -13.62
CA GLY A 154 -11.67 1.93 -14.50
C GLY A 154 -12.52 3.08 -13.95
N GLU A 155 -12.52 3.28 -12.64
CA GLU A 155 -13.20 4.39 -11.97
C GLU A 155 -12.59 5.77 -12.29
N ASN A 156 -11.37 5.81 -12.81
CA ASN A 156 -10.69 7.06 -13.17
C ASN A 156 -10.92 7.46 -14.63
N ASN A 157 -11.66 6.65 -15.42
CA ASN A 157 -11.86 6.85 -16.86
C ASN A 157 -12.48 8.21 -17.20
N ASP A 158 -13.59 8.57 -16.56
CA ASP A 158 -14.32 9.78 -16.90
C ASP A 158 -13.46 11.02 -16.61
N VAL A 159 -12.76 11.03 -15.48
CA VAL A 159 -11.83 12.12 -15.11
C VAL A 159 -10.69 12.24 -16.12
N CYS A 160 -10.09 11.12 -16.53
CA CYS A 160 -9.03 11.15 -17.55
C CYS A 160 -9.52 11.69 -18.89
N VAL A 161 -10.70 11.26 -19.33
CA VAL A 161 -11.32 11.73 -20.58
C VAL A 161 -11.59 13.24 -20.49
N MET A 162 -12.23 13.71 -19.43
CA MET A 162 -12.49 15.15 -19.24
C MET A 162 -11.20 15.97 -19.20
N MET A 163 -10.18 15.52 -18.48
CA MET A 163 -8.91 16.24 -18.40
C MET A 163 -8.21 16.33 -19.76
N ASN A 164 -8.27 15.27 -20.57
CA ASN A 164 -7.75 15.30 -21.93
C ASN A 164 -8.56 16.21 -22.86
N ILE A 165 -9.89 16.27 -22.71
CA ILE A 165 -10.74 17.21 -23.47
C ILE A 165 -10.48 18.66 -23.05
N PHE A 166 -10.43 18.94 -21.74
CA PHE A 166 -10.36 20.30 -21.21
C PHE A 166 -8.95 20.90 -21.24
N ARG A 167 -7.89 20.08 -21.05
CA ARG A 167 -6.49 20.54 -21.04
C ARG A 167 -5.70 20.10 -22.28
N GLY A 168 -6.21 19.18 -23.10
CA GLY A 168 -5.55 18.64 -24.29
C GLY A 168 -4.98 17.22 -24.11
N SER A 169 -5.09 16.36 -25.13
CA SER A 169 -4.85 14.91 -25.07
C SER A 169 -3.36 14.48 -25.14
N GLU A 170 -2.43 15.33 -25.59
CA GLU A 170 -1.04 14.91 -25.88
C GLU A 170 0.02 15.48 -24.94
N ARG A 171 -0.37 16.34 -23.99
CA ARG A 171 0.56 16.97 -23.02
C ARG A 171 0.70 16.22 -21.69
N GLY A 172 0.04 15.07 -21.56
CA GLY A 172 -0.07 14.34 -20.29
C GLY A 172 -1.02 15.02 -19.30
N SER A 173 -2.20 15.48 -19.77
CA SER A 173 -3.25 16.06 -18.92
C SER A 173 -3.81 15.05 -17.92
N ALA A 174 -3.91 13.79 -18.33
CA ALA A 174 -4.13 12.66 -17.44
C ALA A 174 -2.95 11.68 -17.54
N ILE A 175 -2.26 11.46 -16.43
CA ILE A 175 -1.11 10.57 -16.34
C ILE A 175 -1.55 9.29 -15.64
N ARG A 176 -1.63 8.18 -16.38
CA ARG A 176 -1.84 6.86 -15.81
C ARG A 176 -0.52 6.16 -15.53
N GLY A 177 -0.43 5.45 -14.43
CA GLY A 177 0.75 4.64 -14.14
C GLY A 177 0.63 3.83 -12.87
N ARG A 178 1.71 3.16 -12.49
CA ARG A 178 1.76 2.36 -11.26
C ARG A 178 1.45 3.21 -10.02
N SER A 179 0.77 2.62 -9.04
CA SER A 179 0.51 3.20 -7.71
C SER A 179 1.75 3.77 -7.03
N THR A 180 2.92 3.15 -7.24
CA THR A 180 4.22 3.64 -6.73
C THR A 180 4.62 5.04 -7.21
N HIS A 181 4.01 5.54 -8.29
CA HIS A 181 4.17 6.91 -8.77
C HIS A 181 3.09 7.85 -8.22
N ASN A 182 1.98 7.32 -7.70
CA ASN A 182 0.88 8.05 -7.05
C ASN A 182 1.22 8.37 -5.58
N GLN A 183 2.45 8.80 -5.34
CA GLN A 183 3.08 8.80 -4.01
C GLN A 183 2.30 9.59 -2.95
N ARG A 184 1.59 10.64 -3.37
CA ARG A 184 0.93 11.57 -2.43
C ARG A 184 -0.38 11.03 -1.92
N ILE A 185 -1.17 10.39 -2.77
CA ILE A 185 -2.41 9.73 -2.33
C ILE A 185 -2.10 8.43 -1.59
N GLU A 186 -1.06 7.68 -1.99
CA GLU A 186 -0.61 6.51 -1.23
C GLU A 186 -0.12 6.86 0.19
N ARG A 187 0.60 7.98 0.33
CA ARG A 187 0.99 8.47 1.66
C ARG A 187 -0.24 8.87 2.49
N LEU A 188 -1.22 9.52 1.86
CA LEU A 188 -2.49 9.87 2.51
C LEU A 188 -3.22 8.61 3.00
N TRP A 189 -3.21 7.51 2.24
CA TRP A 189 -3.80 6.25 2.70
C TRP A 189 -3.13 5.67 3.94
N GLY A 190 -1.83 5.92 4.12
CA GLY A 190 -1.15 5.64 5.38
C GLY A 190 -1.76 6.41 6.55
N ASP A 191 -2.07 7.70 6.36
CA ASP A 191 -2.65 8.54 7.43
C ASP A 191 -4.14 8.20 7.68
N VAL A 192 -4.92 8.00 6.62
CA VAL A 192 -6.36 7.70 6.71
C VAL A 192 -6.64 6.32 7.32
N ALA A 193 -5.80 5.33 7.01
CA ALA A 193 -6.00 3.97 7.49
C ALA A 193 -5.45 3.71 8.91
N GLY A 194 -4.78 4.70 9.51
CA GLY A 194 -4.03 4.52 10.75
C GLY A 194 -2.76 3.70 10.52
N ILE A 195 -1.62 4.27 10.88
CA ILE A 195 -0.38 3.53 11.10
C ILE A 195 -0.35 3.21 12.60
N ASP A 196 -0.25 1.91 12.90
CA ASP A 196 0.29 1.36 14.16
C ASP A 196 1.74 1.82 14.38
#